data_AF-A0A520HVJ9-F1
#
_entry.id   AF-A0A520HVJ9-F1
#
_cell.length_a   1.000
_cell.length_b   1.000
_cell.length_c   1.000
_cell.angle_alpha   90.00
_cell.angle_beta   90.00
_cell.angle_gamma   90.00
#
_symmetry.space_group_name_H-M   'P 1'
#
loop_
_entity.id
_entity.type
_entity.pdbx_description
1 polymer ?
#
loop_
_entity_poly.entity_id
_entity_poly.type
_entity_poly.pdbx_seq_one_letter_code
_entity_poly.pdbx_strand_id
1 'polypeptide(L)'
;MVDIPMVEYANPVVGTSAKVQDNPLVGGTTATAINIETPVTPGMTEQAKISIAPGTQFFDASGNVINAARLETRVVNYGSDAPESLAAFPGGFNATTVLGENGQPIPSGVAFITAGFIAIDMYAGGTEVKSFSKPLTVTMGISKSLLNPETGKLVKVGDVWPVWSLNDKTGQWANEAKGTIVADASGDLNASFSAVHLSFWNFDHVLNFCQNELMVTFNAPNYVDGIYSVEMRNDRGYKYERYLILTDKLSSTFRAPVGNTTFIVRDGNRNIVAETPTFDACTAGNIEVKMPTAAALDLVNVAMKLKGVCPNKPVDANVSSWVYVYELSKGPAYANLIYMVNGNVNLTVKNNTKYGVQAWYGDKWKTTEILFTKSNFAFPGTIKGIA
;
A
#
# COMPACT_ATOMS: atom_id res chain seq x y z
N MET A 1 -14.49 -2.97 4.49
CA MET A 1 -13.83 -3.89 3.53
C MET A 1 -12.36 -3.90 3.93
N VAL A 2 -11.77 -5.07 4.12
CA VAL A 2 -10.32 -5.19 4.39
C VAL A 2 -9.71 -5.64 3.07
N ASP A 3 -8.92 -4.78 2.44
CA ASP A 3 -8.20 -5.13 1.23
C ASP A 3 -6.91 -5.84 1.64
N ILE A 4 -6.69 -7.04 1.11
CA ILE A 4 -5.47 -7.81 1.34
C ILE A 4 -4.66 -7.75 0.03
N PRO A 5 -3.58 -6.95 -0.03
CA PRO A 5 -2.75 -6.87 -1.23
C PRO A 5 -2.04 -8.20 -1.45
N MET A 6 -2.01 -8.63 -2.72
CA MET A 6 -1.29 -9.83 -3.15
C MET A 6 -0.35 -9.46 -4.30
N VAL A 7 0.84 -10.08 -4.33
CA VAL A 7 1.75 -9.96 -5.47
C VAL A 7 1.56 -11.14 -6.42
N GLU A 8 1.34 -10.83 -7.69
CA GLU A 8 1.33 -11.82 -8.76
C GLU A 8 2.76 -12.02 -9.30
N TYR A 9 3.33 -13.22 -9.13
CA TYR A 9 4.71 -13.48 -9.55
C TYR A 9 4.95 -13.31 -11.06
N ALA A 10 3.93 -13.59 -11.89
CA ALA A 10 4.03 -13.48 -13.34
C ALA A 10 3.91 -12.04 -13.85
N ASN A 11 3.21 -11.19 -13.10
CA ASN A 11 2.91 -9.80 -13.44
C ASN A 11 3.09 -8.92 -12.19
N PRO A 12 4.33 -8.76 -11.70
CA PRO A 12 4.58 -7.96 -10.51
C PRO A 12 4.15 -6.51 -10.75
N VAL A 13 3.59 -5.88 -9.71
CA VAL A 13 3.18 -4.47 -9.77
C VAL A 13 4.40 -3.57 -9.94
N VAL A 14 4.18 -2.36 -10.47
CA VAL A 14 5.24 -1.36 -10.65
C VAL A 14 6.01 -1.16 -9.35
N GLY A 15 7.34 -1.13 -9.43
CA GLY A 15 8.20 -1.00 -8.25
C GLY A 15 8.51 -2.31 -7.52
N THR A 16 8.04 -3.45 -8.03
CA THR A 16 8.36 -4.79 -7.49
C THR A 16 8.88 -5.69 -8.59
N SER A 17 9.71 -6.67 -8.23
CA SER A 17 10.18 -7.71 -9.13
C SER A 17 10.07 -9.08 -8.48
N ALA A 18 9.78 -10.11 -9.27
CA ALA A 18 9.56 -11.45 -8.78
C ALA A 18 10.38 -12.47 -9.57
N LYS A 19 10.83 -13.52 -8.88
CA LYS A 19 11.51 -14.67 -9.49
C LYS A 19 11.04 -15.96 -8.84
N VAL A 20 10.62 -16.90 -9.68
CA VAL A 20 10.46 -18.30 -9.30
C VAL A 20 11.58 -19.09 -9.98
N GLN A 21 12.28 -19.93 -9.23
CA GLN A 21 13.39 -20.73 -9.74
C GLN A 21 13.40 -22.11 -9.10
N ASP A 22 13.40 -23.13 -9.95
CA ASP A 22 13.64 -24.51 -9.55
C ASP A 22 15.12 -24.85 -9.63
N ASN A 23 15.62 -25.55 -8.63
CA ASN A 23 16.98 -26.06 -8.58
C ASN A 23 16.99 -27.53 -8.16
N PRO A 24 17.85 -28.38 -8.76
CA PRO A 24 17.98 -29.77 -8.35
C PRO A 24 18.64 -29.87 -6.98
N LEU A 25 18.20 -30.86 -6.20
CA LEU A 25 18.81 -31.29 -4.95
C LEU A 25 19.28 -32.73 -5.07
N VAL A 26 20.34 -33.07 -4.33
CA VAL A 26 20.85 -34.45 -4.19
C VAL A 26 20.69 -34.84 -2.73
N GLY A 27 19.77 -35.77 -2.46
CA GLY A 27 19.47 -36.22 -1.08
C GLY A 27 19.04 -35.09 -0.14
N GLY A 28 18.22 -34.14 -0.63
CA GLY A 28 17.79 -32.97 0.14
C GLY A 28 18.85 -31.89 0.33
N THR A 29 19.96 -31.94 -0.40
CA THR A 29 21.06 -30.96 -0.30
C THR A 29 21.43 -30.33 -1.64
N THR A 30 21.93 -29.10 -1.61
CA THR A 30 22.46 -28.42 -2.81
C THR A 30 23.78 -29.05 -3.24
N ALA A 31 23.91 -29.49 -4.50
CA ALA A 31 25.18 -30.05 -5.00
C ALA A 31 26.18 -28.95 -5.41
N THR A 32 25.66 -27.86 -5.97
CA THR A 32 26.43 -26.68 -6.41
C THR A 32 25.86 -25.43 -5.78
N ALA A 33 26.55 -24.30 -5.94
CA ALA A 33 25.99 -23.01 -5.55
C ALA A 33 24.74 -22.73 -6.38
N ILE A 34 23.70 -22.22 -5.72
CA ILE A 34 22.49 -21.71 -6.37
C ILE A 34 22.52 -20.20 -6.24
N ASN A 35 22.32 -19.50 -7.34
CA ASN A 35 22.13 -18.05 -7.35
C ASN A 35 20.75 -17.77 -7.93
N ILE A 36 19.97 -16.96 -7.22
CA ILE A 36 18.68 -16.45 -7.66
C ILE A 36 18.82 -14.94 -7.76
N GLU A 37 18.42 -14.36 -8.89
CA GLU A 37 18.46 -12.92 -9.13
C GLU A 37 17.11 -12.47 -9.68
N THR A 38 16.52 -11.45 -9.06
CA THR A 38 15.26 -10.86 -9.52
C THR A 38 15.53 -9.98 -10.74
N PRO A 39 14.64 -9.96 -11.75
CA PRO A 39 14.84 -9.10 -12.92
C PRO A 39 14.67 -7.63 -12.57
N VAL A 40 15.21 -6.75 -13.43
CA VAL A 40 14.82 -5.33 -13.47
C VAL A 40 13.40 -5.18 -14.03
N THR A 41 12.65 -4.21 -13.51
CA THR A 41 11.24 -3.98 -13.89
C THR A 41 10.93 -2.48 -14.00
N PRO A 42 9.84 -2.07 -14.67
CA PRO A 42 9.40 -0.68 -14.65
C PRO A 42 9.22 -0.17 -13.20
N GLY A 43 9.83 0.97 -12.90
CA GLY A 43 9.77 1.59 -11.57
C GLY A 43 10.71 0.98 -10.52
N MET A 44 11.52 -0.03 -10.85
CA MET A 44 12.55 -0.59 -9.97
C MET A 44 13.70 -1.20 -10.77
N THR A 45 14.86 -0.57 -10.72
CA THR A 45 16.10 -1.06 -11.35
C THR A 45 16.98 -1.84 -10.38
N GLU A 46 16.72 -1.69 -9.09
CA GLU A 46 17.38 -2.42 -8.01
C GLU A 46 17.01 -3.90 -8.08
N GLN A 47 18.01 -4.78 -8.01
CA GLN A 47 17.82 -6.22 -8.03
C GLN A 47 18.13 -6.81 -6.66
N ALA A 48 17.49 -7.92 -6.34
CA ALA A 48 17.86 -8.77 -5.22
C ALA A 48 18.55 -10.02 -5.73
N LYS A 49 19.61 -10.43 -5.02
CA LYS A 49 20.36 -11.66 -5.26
C LYS A 49 20.40 -12.50 -4.00
N ILE A 50 20.04 -13.77 -4.13
CA ILE A 50 20.14 -14.77 -3.07
C ILE A 50 21.14 -15.83 -3.51
N SER A 51 22.14 -16.07 -2.67
CA SER A 51 23.18 -17.08 -2.91
C SER A 51 23.06 -18.19 -1.86
N ILE A 52 22.89 -19.42 -2.33
CA ILE A 52 22.83 -20.64 -1.52
C ILE A 52 24.11 -21.43 -1.79
N ALA A 53 24.91 -21.66 -0.76
CA ALA A 53 26.15 -22.42 -0.88
C ALA A 53 25.89 -23.91 -1.24
N PRO A 54 26.86 -24.62 -1.84
CA PRO A 54 26.82 -26.08 -1.93
C PRO A 54 26.75 -26.75 -0.55
N GLY A 55 26.12 -27.91 -0.47
CA GLY A 55 25.94 -28.71 0.75
C GLY A 55 24.98 -28.09 1.76
N THR A 56 24.11 -27.17 1.34
CA THR A 56 23.03 -26.62 2.18
C THR A 56 21.89 -27.63 2.23
N GLN A 57 21.43 -27.94 3.43
CA GLN A 57 20.29 -28.81 3.72
C GLN A 57 19.12 -27.96 4.22
N PHE A 58 17.89 -28.39 3.93
CA PHE A 58 16.67 -27.64 4.24
C PHE A 58 15.82 -28.38 5.28
N PHE A 59 15.16 -27.62 6.15
CA PHE A 59 14.35 -28.15 7.24
C PHE A 59 12.94 -27.60 7.22
N ASP A 60 11.98 -28.43 7.64
CA ASP A 60 10.58 -28.04 7.82
C ASP A 60 10.34 -27.28 9.14
N ALA A 61 9.09 -26.91 9.41
CA ALA A 61 8.70 -26.21 10.63
C ALA A 61 8.93 -26.99 11.94
N SER A 62 9.10 -28.32 11.85
CA SER A 62 9.41 -29.19 13.00
C SER A 62 10.92 -29.43 13.15
N GLY A 63 11.74 -28.86 12.26
CA GLY A 63 13.19 -29.06 12.25
C GLY A 63 13.64 -30.36 11.58
N ASN A 64 12.76 -31.08 10.88
CA ASN A 64 13.13 -32.30 10.17
C ASN A 64 13.78 -31.96 8.83
N VAL A 65 14.78 -32.75 8.43
CA VAL A 65 15.39 -32.67 7.11
C VAL A 65 14.36 -32.98 6.01
N ILE A 66 14.26 -32.11 5.01
CA ILE A 66 13.43 -32.34 3.83
C ILE A 66 14.26 -33.06 2.76
N ASN A 67 14.11 -34.38 2.66
CA ASN A 67 14.81 -35.19 1.66
C ASN A 67 14.10 -35.16 0.29
N ALA A 68 14.26 -34.05 -0.43
CA ALA A 68 13.68 -33.85 -1.76
C ALA A 68 14.74 -33.83 -2.88
N ALA A 69 14.28 -34.00 -4.12
CA ALA A 69 15.10 -33.91 -5.33
C ALA A 69 15.10 -32.51 -5.98
N ARG A 70 14.23 -31.60 -5.50
CA ARG A 70 14.07 -30.26 -6.07
C ARG A 70 13.78 -29.24 -4.98
N LEU A 71 14.34 -28.05 -5.14
CA LEU A 71 14.05 -26.84 -4.39
C LEU A 71 13.41 -25.83 -5.34
N GLU A 72 12.19 -25.43 -5.05
CA GLU A 72 11.56 -24.25 -5.63
C GLU A 72 11.83 -23.06 -4.71
N THR A 73 12.39 -21.98 -5.26
CA THR A 73 12.57 -20.71 -4.55
C THR A 73 11.71 -19.65 -5.21
N ARG A 74 10.93 -18.93 -4.40
CA ARG A 74 10.13 -17.77 -4.81
C ARG A 74 10.66 -16.55 -4.10
N VAL A 75 10.96 -15.52 -4.88
CA VAL A 75 11.53 -14.28 -4.39
C VAL A 75 10.67 -13.14 -4.90
N VAL A 76 10.31 -12.23 -4.02
CA VAL A 76 9.74 -10.94 -4.39
C VAL A 76 10.60 -9.85 -3.78
N ASN A 77 11.07 -8.94 -4.62
CA ASN A 77 11.85 -7.78 -4.24
C ASN A 77 11.00 -6.52 -4.44
N TYR A 78 11.08 -5.60 -3.50
CA TYR A 78 10.24 -4.42 -3.41
C TYR A 78 11.14 -3.20 -3.27
N GLY A 79 10.96 -2.22 -4.15
CA GLY A 79 11.70 -0.96 -4.13
C GLY A 79 11.20 -0.02 -3.03
N SER A 80 12.02 0.97 -2.71
CA SER A 80 11.77 1.97 -1.66
C SER A 80 11.08 3.25 -2.14
N ASP A 81 10.88 3.41 -3.46
CA ASP A 81 10.42 4.67 -4.05
C ASP A 81 8.99 4.60 -4.60
N ALA A 82 8.63 3.50 -5.27
CA ALA A 82 7.34 3.34 -5.93
C ALA A 82 6.19 3.21 -4.90
N PRO A 83 5.14 4.04 -4.97
CA PRO A 83 4.01 3.98 -4.05
C PRO A 83 3.34 2.61 -3.96
N GLU A 84 3.20 1.92 -5.10
CA GLU A 84 2.61 0.58 -5.20
C GLU A 84 3.45 -0.47 -4.47
N SER A 85 4.79 -0.36 -4.56
CA SER A 85 5.73 -1.21 -3.81
C SER A 85 5.60 -0.98 -2.30
N LEU A 86 5.59 0.28 -1.88
CA LEU A 86 5.44 0.67 -0.48
C LEU A 86 4.08 0.24 0.11
N ALA A 87 3.01 0.29 -0.68
CA ALA A 87 1.68 -0.16 -0.29
C ALA A 87 1.58 -1.68 -0.12
N ALA A 88 2.45 -2.45 -0.78
CA ALA A 88 2.52 -3.90 -0.66
C ALA A 88 3.32 -4.38 0.57
N PHE A 89 3.85 -3.45 1.38
CA PHE A 89 4.63 -3.77 2.56
C PHE A 89 3.78 -4.46 3.66
N PRO A 90 4.10 -5.70 4.08
CA PRO A 90 3.31 -6.43 5.06
C PRO A 90 3.22 -5.71 6.42
N GLY A 91 1.99 -5.46 6.88
CA GLY A 91 1.74 -4.75 8.14
C GLY A 91 1.98 -3.23 8.08
N GLY A 92 2.43 -2.70 6.94
CA GLY A 92 2.76 -1.29 6.74
C GLY A 92 3.99 -0.82 7.55
N PHE A 93 4.36 0.45 7.38
CA PHE A 93 5.55 1.03 8.01
C PHE A 93 5.35 1.46 9.47
N ASN A 94 4.17 1.18 10.05
CA ASN A 94 3.85 1.45 11.45
C ASN A 94 3.88 0.15 12.26
N ALA A 95 5.07 -0.31 12.63
CA ALA A 95 5.21 -1.55 13.38
C ALA A 95 4.97 -1.32 14.88
N THR A 96 3.99 -2.00 15.46
CA THR A 96 3.60 -1.83 16.88
C THR A 96 4.17 -2.90 17.80
N THR A 97 4.51 -4.06 17.25
CA THR A 97 5.11 -5.19 17.99
C THR A 97 6.50 -5.46 17.43
N VAL A 98 7.52 -4.96 18.13
CA VAL A 98 8.88 -4.88 17.59
C VAL A 98 9.89 -5.30 18.66
N LEU A 99 10.83 -6.15 18.26
CA LEU A 99 12.02 -6.49 19.03
C LEU A 99 13.23 -5.78 18.41
N GLY A 100 13.87 -4.91 19.17
CA GLY A 100 15.13 -4.28 18.78
C GLY A 100 16.31 -5.25 18.90
N GLU A 101 17.52 -4.70 18.82
CA GLU A 101 18.75 -5.48 18.98
C GLU A 101 18.73 -6.30 20.28
N ASN A 102 19.22 -7.54 20.21
CA ASN A 102 19.24 -8.50 21.33
C ASN A 102 17.85 -8.91 21.85
N GLY A 103 16.81 -8.81 21.02
CA GLY A 103 15.46 -9.30 21.34
C GLY A 103 14.70 -8.44 22.35
N GLN A 104 15.16 -7.21 22.61
CA GLN A 104 14.50 -6.33 23.57
C GLN A 104 13.24 -5.70 22.95
N PRO A 105 12.08 -5.76 23.60
CA PRO A 105 10.88 -5.07 23.10
C PRO A 105 11.13 -3.57 22.98
N ILE A 106 10.66 -2.94 21.89
CA ILE A 106 10.62 -1.49 21.74
C ILE A 106 9.21 -1.02 22.13
N PRO A 107 9.02 -0.41 23.32
CA PRO A 107 7.71 0.04 23.75
C PRO A 107 7.16 1.10 22.80
N SER A 108 5.88 0.99 22.44
CA SER A 108 5.22 1.83 21.43
C SER A 108 5.60 1.52 19.97
N GLY A 109 6.54 0.61 19.69
CA GLY A 109 6.91 0.27 18.32
C GLY A 109 7.61 1.40 17.56
N VAL A 110 7.74 1.26 16.24
CA VAL A 110 8.59 2.09 15.40
C VAL A 110 7.96 2.43 14.05
N ALA A 111 8.37 3.55 13.49
CA ALA A 111 8.11 3.91 12.10
C ALA A 111 9.30 3.44 11.25
N PHE A 112 9.05 2.58 10.27
CA PHE A 112 10.06 2.07 9.36
C PHE A 112 10.31 3.01 8.18
N ILE A 113 11.57 3.12 7.79
CA ILE A 113 12.01 3.79 6.56
C ILE A 113 12.86 2.79 5.78
N THR A 114 12.24 2.23 4.74
CA THR A 114 12.82 1.12 3.98
C THR A 114 13.80 1.57 2.92
N ALA A 115 14.92 0.87 2.84
CA ALA A 115 15.85 0.90 1.73
C ALA A 115 15.55 -0.17 0.67
N GLY A 116 14.57 -1.03 0.94
CA GLY A 116 14.18 -2.16 0.10
C GLY A 116 13.74 -3.33 0.97
N PHE A 117 12.76 -4.07 0.47
CA PHE A 117 12.14 -5.20 1.14
C PHE A 117 12.18 -6.47 0.27
N ILE A 118 12.35 -7.64 0.88
CA ILE A 118 12.41 -8.92 0.15
C ILE A 118 11.61 -10.01 0.87
N ALA A 119 10.75 -10.68 0.12
CA ALA A 119 10.06 -11.90 0.54
C ALA A 119 10.77 -13.12 -0.06
N ILE A 120 11.14 -14.10 0.76
CA ILE A 120 11.80 -15.32 0.31
C ILE A 120 11.00 -16.52 0.83
N ASP A 121 10.37 -17.25 -0.09
CA ASP A 121 9.72 -18.52 0.18
C ASP A 121 10.46 -19.64 -0.53
N MET A 122 10.53 -20.82 0.10
CA MET A 122 11.09 -22.00 -0.55
C MET A 122 10.28 -23.25 -0.25
N TYR A 123 10.19 -24.13 -1.23
CA TYR A 123 9.52 -25.43 -1.13
C TYR A 123 10.45 -26.52 -1.64
N ALA A 124 10.72 -27.52 -0.82
CA ALA A 124 11.51 -28.69 -1.19
C ALA A 124 10.56 -29.89 -1.35
N GLY A 125 10.39 -30.37 -2.57
CA GLY A 125 9.42 -31.45 -2.87
C GLY A 125 7.98 -31.14 -2.45
N GLY A 126 7.57 -29.86 -2.51
CA GLY A 126 6.26 -29.39 -2.07
C GLY A 126 6.12 -29.14 -0.57
N THR A 127 7.13 -29.47 0.24
CA THR A 127 7.17 -29.14 1.67
C THR A 127 7.77 -27.76 1.87
N GLU A 128 7.10 -26.91 2.63
CA GLU A 128 7.61 -25.57 2.97
C GLU A 128 8.88 -25.67 3.80
N VAL A 129 9.92 -24.98 3.35
CA VAL A 129 11.17 -24.81 4.10
C VAL A 129 10.96 -23.74 5.17
N LYS A 130 11.55 -23.91 6.36
CA LYS A 130 11.57 -22.86 7.39
C LYS A 130 12.98 -22.44 7.80
N SER A 131 13.94 -23.36 7.73
CA SER A 131 15.35 -23.07 8.02
C SER A 131 16.27 -23.93 7.16
N PHE A 132 17.58 -23.67 7.27
CA PHE A 132 18.61 -24.31 6.46
C PHE A 132 19.93 -24.43 7.22
N SER A 133 20.78 -25.39 6.82
CA SER A 133 21.99 -25.73 7.58
C SER A 133 23.16 -24.76 7.40
N LYS A 134 23.09 -23.90 6.38
CA LYS A 134 24.08 -22.87 6.08
C LYS A 134 23.37 -21.56 5.76
N PRO A 135 23.81 -20.41 6.30
CA PRO A 135 23.21 -19.13 6.01
C PRO A 135 23.12 -18.83 4.51
N LEU A 136 22.04 -18.18 4.09
CA LEU A 136 21.93 -17.62 2.74
C LEU A 136 22.55 -16.23 2.72
N THR A 137 23.29 -15.91 1.67
CA THR A 137 23.68 -14.51 1.43
C THR A 137 22.59 -13.84 0.63
N VAL A 138 21.99 -12.80 1.21
CA VAL A 138 20.98 -11.97 0.55
C VAL A 138 21.61 -10.61 0.27
N THR A 139 21.59 -10.19 -0.99
CA THR A 139 22.05 -8.88 -1.45
C THR A 139 20.87 -8.15 -2.07
N MET A 140 20.72 -6.87 -1.76
CA MET A 140 19.67 -6.02 -2.33
C MET A 140 20.28 -4.73 -2.85
N GLY A 141 19.89 -4.35 -4.07
CA GLY A 141 20.18 -3.04 -4.63
C GLY A 141 19.47 -1.93 -3.84
N ILE A 142 20.15 -0.81 -3.68
CA ILE A 142 19.70 0.34 -2.90
C ILE A 142 19.55 1.53 -3.85
N SER A 143 18.38 2.16 -3.81
CA SER A 143 18.09 3.34 -4.63
C SER A 143 19.10 4.45 -4.35
N LYS A 144 19.69 5.00 -5.41
CA LYS A 144 20.60 6.16 -5.33
C LYS A 144 19.86 7.43 -4.91
N SER A 145 18.53 7.44 -4.97
CA SER A 145 17.69 8.55 -4.53
C SER A 145 17.35 8.49 -3.04
N LEU A 146 17.61 7.35 -2.40
CA LEU A 146 17.31 7.12 -0.99
C LEU A 146 18.09 8.10 -0.11
N LEU A 147 17.40 8.68 0.86
CA LEU A 147 18.00 9.49 1.91
C LEU A 147 18.28 8.63 3.14
N ASN A 148 19.45 8.84 3.74
CA ASN A 148 19.79 8.33 5.05
C ASN A 148 19.02 9.13 6.12
N PRO A 149 18.10 8.50 6.88
CA PRO A 149 17.23 9.21 7.83
C PRO A 149 17.97 9.86 9.00
N GLU A 150 19.18 9.40 9.32
CA GLU A 150 20.01 9.94 10.40
C GLU A 150 20.76 11.19 9.97
N THR A 151 21.17 11.26 8.70
CA THR A 151 22.02 12.35 8.19
C THR A 151 21.29 13.34 7.29
N GLY A 152 20.11 12.97 6.77
CA GLY A 152 19.35 13.76 5.78
C GLY A 152 20.04 13.87 4.42
N LYS A 153 21.07 13.08 4.15
CA LYS A 153 21.84 13.07 2.90
C LYS A 153 21.54 11.79 2.11
N LEU A 154 21.86 11.78 0.81
CA LEU A 154 21.78 10.55 0.02
C LEU A 154 22.62 9.44 0.64
N VAL A 155 22.11 8.22 0.57
CA VAL A 155 22.82 7.01 1.00
C VAL A 155 24.13 6.88 0.23
N LYS A 156 25.17 6.41 0.93
CA LYS A 156 26.51 6.23 0.35
C LYS A 156 27.17 4.96 0.89
N VAL A 157 28.25 4.57 0.22
CA VAL A 157 29.13 3.48 0.66
C VAL A 157 29.62 3.70 2.09
N GLY A 158 29.56 2.65 2.89
CA GLY A 158 29.96 2.65 4.30
C GLY A 158 28.85 2.97 5.27
N ASP A 159 27.69 3.48 4.81
CA ASP A 159 26.52 3.55 5.67
C ASP A 159 26.04 2.14 6.07
N VAL A 160 25.36 2.01 7.21
CA VAL A 160 24.91 0.74 7.75
C VAL A 160 23.40 0.78 7.97
N TRP A 161 22.68 -0.16 7.38
CA TRP A 161 21.25 -0.33 7.56
C TRP A 161 20.94 -1.53 8.46
N PRO A 162 20.08 -1.36 9.48
CA PRO A 162 19.52 -2.48 10.20
C PRO A 162 18.67 -3.38 9.31
N VAL A 163 18.70 -4.69 9.59
CA VAL A 163 17.95 -5.71 8.87
C VAL A 163 16.96 -6.35 9.82
N TRP A 164 15.70 -6.36 9.39
CA TRP A 164 14.56 -6.82 10.19
C TRP A 164 13.92 -8.04 9.54
N SER A 165 13.47 -8.98 10.35
CA SER A 165 12.68 -10.12 9.94
C SER A 165 11.24 -9.99 10.45
N LEU A 166 10.28 -10.53 9.71
CA LEU A 166 8.88 -10.62 10.13
C LEU A 166 8.53 -12.04 10.55
N ASN A 167 7.92 -12.17 11.72
CA ASN A 167 7.12 -13.34 12.06
C ASN A 167 5.74 -13.19 11.44
N ASP A 168 5.50 -13.89 10.33
CA ASP A 168 4.26 -13.85 9.55
C ASP A 168 3.01 -14.35 10.31
N LYS A 169 3.18 -15.16 11.36
CA LYS A 169 2.09 -15.64 12.22
C LYS A 169 1.67 -14.63 13.27
N THR A 170 2.60 -13.87 13.82
CA THR A 170 2.33 -12.94 14.93
C THR A 170 2.32 -11.47 14.51
N GLY A 171 2.87 -11.15 13.34
CA GLY A 171 3.10 -9.77 12.88
C GLY A 171 4.24 -9.05 13.61
N GLN A 172 5.06 -9.77 14.38
CA GLN A 172 6.19 -9.20 15.13
C GLN A 172 7.41 -9.02 14.24
N TRP A 173 8.00 -7.83 14.26
CA TRP A 173 9.28 -7.55 13.61
C TRP A 173 10.43 -7.70 14.60
N ALA A 174 11.57 -8.24 14.14
CA ALA A 174 12.78 -8.39 14.96
C ALA A 174 14.02 -7.86 14.21
N ASN A 175 14.86 -7.09 14.90
CA ASN A 175 16.16 -6.66 14.38
C ASN A 175 17.16 -7.81 14.56
N GLU A 176 17.64 -8.35 13.45
CA GLU A 176 18.47 -9.56 13.46
C GLU A 176 19.86 -9.38 12.88
N ALA A 177 20.05 -8.41 11.99
CA ALA A 177 21.33 -8.20 11.34
C ALA A 177 21.53 -6.74 10.95
N LYS A 178 22.70 -6.48 10.38
CA LYS A 178 23.07 -5.19 9.78
C LYS A 178 23.69 -5.47 8.41
N GLY A 179 23.34 -4.66 7.42
CA GLY A 179 24.04 -4.66 6.14
C GLY A 179 24.76 -3.35 5.92
N THR A 180 26.00 -3.44 5.48
CA THR A 180 26.79 -2.27 5.08
C THR A 180 26.58 -2.01 3.60
N ILE A 181 26.34 -0.74 3.26
CA ILE A 181 26.20 -0.28 1.88
C ILE A 181 27.57 -0.34 1.20
N VAL A 182 27.62 -1.05 0.08
CA VAL A 182 28.78 -1.17 -0.81
C VAL A 182 28.39 -0.76 -2.23
N ALA A 183 29.37 -0.38 -3.03
CA ALA A 183 29.16 -0.17 -4.46
C ALA A 183 29.65 -1.41 -5.22
N ASP A 184 28.91 -1.81 -6.26
CA ASP A 184 29.41 -2.79 -7.22
C ASP A 184 30.34 -2.16 -8.26
N ALA A 185 30.80 -2.98 -9.22
CA ALA A 185 31.72 -2.53 -10.28
C ALA A 185 31.12 -1.45 -11.21
N SER A 186 29.79 -1.36 -11.28
CA SER A 186 29.06 -0.33 -12.04
C SER A 186 28.79 0.94 -11.22
N GLY A 187 29.11 0.92 -9.92
CA GLY A 187 28.83 2.02 -9.00
C GLY A 187 27.38 2.01 -8.48
N ASP A 188 26.65 0.90 -8.62
CA ASP A 188 25.33 0.73 -8.02
C ASP A 188 25.46 0.30 -6.56
N LEU A 189 24.61 0.90 -5.72
CA LEU A 189 24.65 0.67 -4.27
C LEU A 189 23.93 -0.63 -3.95
N ASN A 190 24.53 -1.43 -3.07
CA ASN A 190 24.00 -2.71 -2.63
C ASN A 190 24.23 -2.87 -1.12
N ALA A 191 23.32 -3.55 -0.43
CA ALA A 191 23.50 -4.02 0.94
C ALA A 191 23.41 -5.54 0.98
N SER A 192 24.17 -6.20 1.85
CA SER A 192 24.10 -7.65 2.02
C SER A 192 24.00 -8.07 3.48
N PHE A 193 23.31 -9.17 3.75
CA PHE A 193 23.25 -9.82 5.04
C PHE A 193 23.19 -11.35 4.91
N SER A 194 23.44 -12.03 6.03
CA SER A 194 23.33 -13.49 6.14
C SER A 194 21.99 -13.86 6.77
N ALA A 195 21.05 -14.38 5.98
CA ALA A 195 19.79 -14.92 6.50
C ALA A 195 20.04 -16.31 7.09
N VAL A 196 19.52 -16.59 8.28
CA VAL A 196 19.66 -17.89 8.98
C VAL A 196 18.36 -18.71 9.02
N HIS A 197 17.24 -18.10 8.62
CA HIS A 197 15.95 -18.74 8.40
C HIS A 197 15.20 -18.04 7.26
N LEU A 198 14.08 -18.61 6.81
CA LEU A 198 13.19 -17.93 5.87
C LEU A 198 12.32 -16.91 6.63
N SER A 199 12.09 -15.77 5.98
CA SER A 199 11.26 -14.68 6.48
C SER A 199 11.00 -13.68 5.36
N PHE A 200 10.15 -12.71 5.65
CA PHE A 200 10.16 -11.43 4.99
C PHE A 200 11.23 -10.56 5.64
N TRP A 201 12.17 -10.07 4.83
CA TRP A 201 13.33 -9.32 5.30
C TRP A 201 13.26 -7.87 4.82
N ASN A 202 13.58 -6.93 5.70
CA ASN A 202 13.58 -5.51 5.37
C ASN A 202 14.86 -4.81 5.81
N PHE A 203 15.38 -3.94 4.96
CA PHE A 203 16.43 -2.98 5.33
C PHE A 203 15.77 -1.69 5.82
N ASP A 204 15.63 -1.50 7.13
CA ASP A 204 14.98 -0.31 7.68
C ASP A 204 15.84 0.43 8.69
N HIS A 205 15.83 1.76 8.55
CA HIS A 205 15.96 2.62 9.73
C HIS A 205 14.63 2.76 10.44
N VAL A 206 14.71 2.97 11.75
CA VAL A 206 13.55 3.19 12.60
C VAL A 206 13.53 4.62 13.11
N LEU A 207 12.34 5.22 13.13
CA LEU A 207 12.05 6.43 13.88
C LEU A 207 11.10 6.12 15.03
N ASN A 208 11.29 6.83 16.13
CA ASN A 208 10.32 6.84 17.22
C ASN A 208 9.09 7.66 16.81
N PHE A 209 7.92 7.22 17.25
CA PHE A 209 6.71 8.03 17.16
C PHE A 209 6.73 9.20 18.15
N CYS A 210 6.08 10.30 17.78
CA CYS A 210 5.71 11.33 18.74
C CYS A 210 4.82 10.72 19.84
N GLN A 211 4.87 11.29 21.04
CA GLN A 211 4.12 10.78 22.19
C GLN A 211 2.60 10.82 21.98
N ASN A 212 2.11 11.84 21.27
CA ASN A 212 0.70 12.03 20.97
C ASN A 212 0.45 11.84 19.47
N GLU A 213 -0.72 11.31 19.13
CA GLU A 213 -1.19 11.33 17.74
C GLU A 213 -1.49 12.77 17.30
N LEU A 214 -1.23 13.07 16.03
CA LEU A 214 -1.63 14.35 15.42
C LEU A 214 -3.09 14.31 15.01
N MET A 215 -3.84 15.30 15.47
CA MET A 215 -5.18 15.56 14.96
C MET A 215 -5.08 16.45 13.72
N VAL A 216 -5.55 15.94 12.58
CA VAL A 216 -5.57 16.66 11.31
C VAL A 216 -7.01 16.93 10.93
N THR A 217 -7.35 18.20 10.71
CA THR A 217 -8.68 18.65 10.28
C THR A 217 -8.62 19.17 8.85
N PHE A 218 -9.53 18.70 8.01
CA PHE A 218 -9.63 19.11 6.61
C PHE A 218 -10.66 20.23 6.46
N ASN A 219 -10.24 21.38 5.98
CA ASN A 219 -11.11 22.50 5.65
C ASN A 219 -11.42 22.41 4.14
N ALA A 220 -12.60 21.89 3.80
CA ALA A 220 -12.98 21.48 2.46
C ALA A 220 -14.41 21.90 2.06
N PRO A 221 -14.87 23.14 2.36
CA PRO A 221 -16.29 23.54 2.26
C PRO A 221 -16.88 23.46 0.85
N ASN A 222 -16.06 23.38 -0.18
CA ASN A 222 -16.47 23.40 -1.59
C ASN A 222 -16.08 22.12 -2.36
N TYR A 223 -15.65 21.07 -1.66
CA TYR A 223 -15.27 19.81 -2.29
C TYR A 223 -16.42 18.80 -2.20
N VAL A 224 -16.50 17.91 -3.21
CA VAL A 224 -17.46 16.80 -3.20
C VAL A 224 -16.89 15.68 -2.33
N ASP A 225 -17.77 15.00 -1.59
CA ASP A 225 -17.48 13.74 -0.93
C ASP A 225 -16.87 12.76 -1.94
N GLY A 226 -15.58 12.51 -1.80
CA GLY A 226 -14.80 11.68 -2.70
C GLY A 226 -13.58 11.11 -2.00
N ILE A 227 -13.04 10.02 -2.54
CA ILE A 227 -11.84 9.38 -2.01
C ILE A 227 -10.62 10.18 -2.48
N TYR A 228 -9.83 10.66 -1.50
CA TYR A 228 -8.55 11.32 -1.70
C TYR A 228 -7.45 10.50 -1.06
N SER A 229 -6.25 10.54 -1.65
CA SER A 229 -5.04 10.12 -0.96
C SER A 229 -4.58 11.26 -0.06
N VAL A 230 -4.29 10.94 1.21
CA VAL A 230 -3.64 11.82 2.17
C VAL A 230 -2.32 11.19 2.56
N GLU A 231 -1.23 11.80 2.10
CA GLU A 231 0.12 11.37 2.37
C GLU A 231 0.76 12.25 3.45
N MET A 232 1.31 11.62 4.48
CA MET A 232 2.18 12.24 5.46
C MET A 232 3.63 11.94 5.08
N ARG A 233 4.42 12.99 4.86
CA ARG A 233 5.87 12.89 4.63
C ARG A 233 6.62 13.55 5.77
N ASN A 234 7.76 13.00 6.15
CA ASN A 234 8.72 13.72 6.97
C ASN A 234 10.06 13.97 6.26
N ASP A 235 10.83 14.91 6.79
CA ASP A 235 12.15 15.30 6.32
C ASP A 235 13.24 14.21 6.47
N ARG A 236 12.91 13.11 7.16
CA ARG A 236 13.79 11.95 7.33
C ARG A 236 13.50 10.82 6.34
N GLY A 237 12.54 11.00 5.44
CA GLY A 237 12.21 10.02 4.39
C GLY A 237 11.03 9.09 4.71
N TYR A 238 10.40 9.24 5.88
CA TYR A 238 9.18 8.50 6.21
C TYR A 238 8.01 8.98 5.34
N LYS A 239 7.24 8.02 4.83
CA LYS A 239 6.05 8.25 4.01
C LYS A 239 4.92 7.34 4.50
N TYR A 240 3.73 7.90 4.63
CA TYR A 240 2.54 7.15 4.99
C TYR A 240 1.32 7.69 4.27
N GLU A 241 0.64 6.84 3.50
CA GLU A 241 -0.55 7.22 2.73
C GLU A 241 -1.80 6.56 3.30
N ARG A 242 -2.89 7.31 3.37
CA ARG A 242 -4.25 6.80 3.63
C ARG A 242 -5.22 7.32 2.58
N TYR A 243 -6.19 6.49 2.22
CA TYR A 243 -7.33 6.91 1.42
C TYR A 243 -8.48 7.32 2.33
N LEU A 244 -8.93 8.57 2.21
CA LEU A 244 -9.98 9.15 3.04
C LEU A 244 -11.10 9.74 2.17
N ILE A 245 -12.35 9.56 2.58
CA ILE A 245 -13.46 10.33 2.04
C ILE A 245 -13.43 11.68 2.75
N LEU A 246 -12.93 12.72 2.06
CA LEU A 246 -12.78 14.05 2.67
C LEU A 246 -14.11 14.82 2.61
N THR A 247 -14.62 15.21 3.78
CA THR A 247 -15.73 16.17 3.93
C THR A 247 -15.23 17.43 4.63
N ASP A 248 -16.00 18.52 4.54
CA ASP A 248 -15.64 19.73 5.30
C ASP A 248 -15.63 19.43 6.80
N LYS A 249 -14.58 19.92 7.48
CA LYS A 249 -14.29 19.72 8.90
C LYS A 249 -14.14 18.26 9.33
N LEU A 250 -13.86 17.34 8.40
CA LEU A 250 -13.40 16.01 8.77
C LEU A 250 -12.14 16.12 9.65
N SER A 251 -12.12 15.42 10.78
CA SER A 251 -10.91 15.26 11.59
C SER A 251 -10.48 13.79 11.60
N SER A 252 -9.19 13.54 11.45
CA SER A 252 -8.57 12.21 11.52
C SER A 252 -7.29 12.26 12.33
N THR A 253 -6.97 11.18 13.05
CA THR A 253 -5.71 11.06 13.76
C THR A 253 -4.64 10.37 12.92
N PHE A 254 -3.41 10.85 13.06
CA PHE A 254 -2.23 10.32 12.40
C PHE A 254 -1.14 10.09 13.44
N ARG A 255 -0.55 8.91 13.37
CA ARG A 255 0.60 8.57 14.20
C ARG A 255 1.88 8.98 13.46
N ALA A 256 2.50 10.10 13.83
CA ALA A 256 3.68 10.60 13.14
C ALA A 256 4.98 10.24 13.88
N PRO A 257 6.04 9.89 13.13
CA PRO A 257 7.39 9.83 13.68
C PRO A 257 7.95 11.22 13.98
N VAL A 258 8.99 11.25 14.81
CA VAL A 258 9.81 12.43 15.02
C VAL A 258 10.35 12.97 13.69
N GLY A 259 10.31 14.29 13.53
CA GLY A 259 10.79 14.97 12.32
C GLY A 259 9.82 16.04 11.83
N ASN A 260 10.30 16.88 10.93
CA ASN A 260 9.45 17.88 10.31
C ASN A 260 8.56 17.21 9.28
N THR A 261 7.26 17.45 9.37
CA THR A 261 6.21 16.76 8.63
C THR A 261 5.46 17.71 7.72
N THR A 262 5.00 17.19 6.58
CA THR A 262 4.09 17.82 5.65
C THR A 262 2.97 16.85 5.30
N PHE A 263 1.73 17.34 5.22
CA PHE A 263 0.61 16.60 4.65
C PHE A 263 0.37 17.02 3.20
N ILE A 264 0.21 16.04 2.32
CA ILE A 264 -0.08 16.23 0.90
C ILE A 264 -1.39 15.49 0.58
N VAL A 265 -2.36 16.20 0.02
CA VAL A 265 -3.64 15.62 -0.43
C VAL A 265 -3.63 15.50 -1.95
N ARG A 266 -3.98 14.32 -2.46
CA ARG A 266 -4.09 14.05 -3.91
C ARG A 266 -5.48 13.59 -4.31
N ASP A 267 -5.90 14.00 -5.50
CA ASP A 267 -7.12 13.49 -6.13
C ASP A 267 -6.90 12.07 -6.70
N GLY A 268 -7.97 11.48 -7.24
CA GLY A 268 -7.91 10.15 -7.87
C GLY A 268 -7.01 10.06 -9.11
N ASN A 269 -6.54 11.19 -9.66
CA ASN A 269 -5.57 11.25 -10.75
C ASN A 269 -4.13 11.48 -10.25
N ARG A 270 -3.89 11.39 -8.94
CA ARG A 270 -2.60 11.64 -8.27
C ARG A 270 -2.11 13.09 -8.36
N ASN A 271 -2.97 14.05 -8.74
CA ASN A 271 -2.61 15.47 -8.72
C ASN A 271 -2.64 15.98 -7.28
N ILE A 272 -1.65 16.79 -6.90
CA ILE A 272 -1.64 17.46 -5.59
C ILE A 272 -2.73 18.53 -5.58
N VAL A 273 -3.64 18.43 -4.62
CA VAL A 273 -4.79 19.33 -4.41
C VAL A 273 -4.52 20.30 -3.26
N ALA A 274 -3.87 19.82 -2.21
CA ALA A 274 -3.49 20.63 -1.06
C ALA A 274 -2.19 20.12 -0.46
N GLU A 275 -1.44 21.03 0.14
CA GLU A 275 -0.21 20.74 0.86
C GLU A 275 -0.07 21.69 2.04
N THR A 276 0.33 21.19 3.20
CA THR A 276 0.61 22.05 4.36
C THR A 276 2.02 22.63 4.27
N PRO A 277 2.30 23.78 4.91
CA PRO A 277 3.67 24.10 5.29
C PRO A 277 4.27 22.95 6.12
N THR A 278 5.59 22.87 6.14
CA THR A 278 6.31 21.95 7.01
C THR A 278 6.20 22.40 8.47
N PHE A 279 5.98 21.46 9.38
CA PHE A 279 5.87 21.71 10.81
C PHE A 279 6.48 20.56 11.63
N ASP A 280 6.84 20.82 12.90
CA ASP A 280 7.29 19.76 13.80
C ASP A 280 6.09 18.94 14.30
N ALA A 281 6.03 17.67 13.89
CA ALA A 281 4.92 16.78 14.16
C ALA A 281 4.69 16.54 15.66
N CYS A 282 5.74 16.65 16.48
CA CYS A 282 5.64 16.36 17.91
C CYS A 282 5.16 17.57 18.73
N THR A 283 5.13 18.78 18.15
CA THR A 283 4.81 20.02 18.88
C THR A 283 3.72 20.87 18.22
N ALA A 284 3.39 20.64 16.94
CA ALA A 284 2.50 21.52 16.17
C ALA A 284 1.01 21.52 16.60
N GLY A 285 0.59 20.67 17.53
CA GLY A 285 -0.80 20.60 18.00
C GLY A 285 -1.76 20.14 16.89
N ASN A 286 -2.93 20.79 16.80
CA ASN A 286 -3.92 20.48 15.76
C ASN A 286 -3.50 21.09 14.41
N ILE A 287 -3.47 20.26 13.37
CA ILE A 287 -3.13 20.67 12.01
C ILE A 287 -4.40 20.89 11.20
N GLU A 288 -4.49 22.01 10.49
CA GLU A 288 -5.55 22.25 9.51
C GLU A 288 -4.98 22.12 8.09
N VAL A 289 -5.51 21.18 7.30
CA VAL A 289 -5.25 21.09 5.87
C VAL A 289 -6.29 21.94 5.15
N LYS A 290 -5.85 23.05 4.57
CA LYS A 290 -6.70 23.96 3.82
C LYS A 290 -6.81 23.49 2.39
N MET A 291 -7.94 22.87 2.05
CA MET A 291 -8.27 22.60 0.65
C MET A 291 -8.59 23.94 -0.03
N PRO A 292 -8.16 24.17 -1.27
CA PRO A 292 -8.41 25.44 -1.94
C PRO A 292 -9.91 25.70 -2.06
N THR A 293 -10.36 26.95 -1.97
CA THR A 293 -11.76 27.28 -2.26
C THR A 293 -12.03 26.91 -3.72
N ALA A 294 -12.94 25.95 -3.97
CA ALA A 294 -13.12 25.38 -5.29
C ALA A 294 -13.75 26.38 -6.27
N ALA A 295 -12.93 27.23 -6.88
CA ALA A 295 -13.31 28.01 -8.06
C ALA A 295 -13.38 27.15 -9.34
N ALA A 296 -12.98 25.87 -9.29
CA ALA A 296 -12.79 25.03 -10.47
C ALA A 296 -13.61 23.73 -10.50
N LEU A 297 -14.38 23.39 -9.46
CA LEU A 297 -15.11 22.10 -9.47
C LEU A 297 -16.48 22.16 -10.16
N ASP A 298 -16.95 23.35 -10.56
CA ASP A 298 -18.25 23.57 -11.20
C ASP A 298 -19.33 22.61 -10.67
N LEU A 299 -19.68 22.73 -9.38
CA LEU A 299 -20.53 21.73 -8.71
C LEU A 299 -22.02 22.03 -8.83
N VAL A 300 -22.83 20.99 -8.73
CA VAL A 300 -24.29 21.04 -8.83
C VAL A 300 -24.90 20.20 -7.69
N ASN A 301 -25.72 20.83 -6.85
CA ASN A 301 -26.48 20.16 -5.77
C ASN A 301 -27.75 19.57 -6.34
N VAL A 302 -27.84 18.24 -6.43
CA VAL A 302 -28.93 17.52 -7.08
C VAL A 302 -29.84 16.92 -6.02
N ALA A 303 -31.11 17.34 -6.03
CA ALA A 303 -32.21 16.59 -5.45
C ALA A 303 -32.84 15.72 -6.54
N MET A 304 -32.72 14.40 -6.42
CA MET A 304 -33.27 13.44 -7.38
C MET A 304 -34.34 12.56 -6.75
N LYS A 305 -35.30 12.14 -7.58
CA LYS A 305 -36.29 11.12 -7.24
C LYS A 305 -36.14 9.92 -8.18
N LEU A 306 -35.66 8.80 -7.66
CA LEU A 306 -35.56 7.54 -8.38
C LEU A 306 -36.82 6.69 -8.10
N LYS A 307 -37.27 5.98 -9.12
CA LYS A 307 -38.40 5.04 -9.03
C LYS A 307 -37.98 3.69 -9.60
N GLY A 308 -38.41 2.62 -8.94
CA GLY A 308 -38.35 1.28 -9.54
C GLY A 308 -39.53 1.11 -10.48
N VAL A 309 -39.26 0.84 -11.76
CA VAL A 309 -40.29 0.57 -12.77
C VAL A 309 -40.32 -0.93 -13.06
N CYS A 310 -41.49 -1.54 -12.94
CA CYS A 310 -41.73 -2.92 -13.34
C CYS A 310 -42.29 -2.95 -14.79
N PRO A 311 -41.57 -3.47 -15.79
CA PRO A 311 -41.98 -3.35 -17.20
C PRO A 311 -43.35 -3.97 -17.52
N ASN A 312 -43.78 -4.93 -16.71
CA ASN A 312 -44.99 -5.73 -16.93
C ASN A 312 -46.04 -5.56 -15.82
N LYS A 313 -45.89 -4.57 -14.92
CA LYS A 313 -46.88 -4.28 -13.86
C LYS A 313 -47.00 -2.76 -13.67
N PRO A 314 -48.20 -2.20 -13.46
CA PRO A 314 -48.40 -0.77 -13.22
C PRO A 314 -48.02 -0.39 -11.77
N VAL A 315 -46.83 -0.80 -11.33
CA VAL A 315 -46.30 -0.52 -10.00
C VAL A 315 -45.02 0.29 -10.16
N ASP A 316 -45.16 1.60 -9.91
CA ASP A 316 -44.05 2.50 -9.64
C ASP A 316 -43.84 2.51 -8.13
N ALA A 317 -42.78 1.86 -7.65
CA ALA A 317 -42.44 1.89 -6.24
C ALA A 317 -41.40 2.99 -5.98
N ASN A 318 -41.68 3.87 -5.02
CA ASN A 318 -40.66 4.70 -4.42
C ASN A 318 -39.82 3.79 -3.51
N VAL A 319 -38.62 3.44 -3.97
CA VAL A 319 -37.76 2.48 -3.28
C VAL A 319 -36.97 3.20 -2.19
N SER A 320 -36.80 2.56 -1.03
CA SER A 320 -35.76 2.93 -0.07
C SER A 320 -34.66 1.88 -0.13
N SER A 321 -33.49 2.24 -0.63
CA SER A 321 -32.37 1.31 -0.84
C SER A 321 -31.05 2.07 -0.91
N TRP A 322 -29.97 1.37 -0.63
CA TRP A 322 -28.64 1.84 -1.01
C TRP A 322 -28.51 1.93 -2.53
N VAL A 323 -27.93 3.04 -2.99
CA VAL A 323 -27.57 3.28 -4.39
C VAL A 323 -26.11 3.70 -4.47
N TYR A 324 -25.44 3.22 -5.51
CA TYR A 324 -24.06 3.55 -5.84
C TYR A 324 -24.08 4.64 -6.91
N VAL A 325 -23.40 5.76 -6.65
CA VAL A 325 -23.29 6.87 -7.60
C VAL A 325 -21.81 7.10 -7.90
N TYR A 326 -21.42 6.99 -9.18
CA TYR A 326 -20.02 7.14 -9.61
C TYR A 326 -19.91 7.94 -10.91
N GLU A 327 -18.82 8.70 -11.08
CA GLU A 327 -18.50 9.31 -12.39
C GLU A 327 -18.29 8.18 -13.40
N LEU A 328 -18.98 8.23 -14.54
CA LEU A 328 -18.96 7.15 -15.53
C LEU A 328 -17.54 6.89 -16.07
N SER A 329 -16.70 7.94 -16.14
CA SER A 329 -15.28 7.86 -16.53
C SER A 329 -14.39 7.13 -15.53
N LYS A 330 -14.80 7.00 -14.26
CA LYS A 330 -14.04 6.31 -13.20
C LYS A 330 -14.52 4.88 -12.97
N GLY A 331 -15.79 4.61 -13.24
CA GLY A 331 -16.41 3.30 -13.04
C GLY A 331 -16.86 3.03 -11.59
N PRO A 332 -17.54 1.89 -11.36
CA PRO A 332 -18.25 1.60 -10.12
C PRO A 332 -17.37 1.38 -8.89
N ALA A 333 -16.07 1.10 -9.07
CA ALA A 333 -15.13 0.95 -7.97
C ALA A 333 -14.96 2.23 -7.13
N TYR A 334 -15.29 3.40 -7.71
CA TYR A 334 -15.20 4.72 -7.07
C TYR A 334 -16.58 5.28 -6.71
N ALA A 335 -17.56 4.41 -6.49
CA ALA A 335 -18.92 4.81 -6.20
C ALA A 335 -19.10 5.28 -4.76
N ASN A 336 -19.79 6.42 -4.62
CA ASN A 336 -20.35 6.86 -3.36
C ASN A 336 -21.62 6.05 -3.07
N LEU A 337 -21.69 5.48 -1.87
CA LEU A 337 -22.84 4.71 -1.41
C LEU A 337 -23.80 5.62 -0.65
N ILE A 338 -25.00 5.81 -1.18
CA ILE A 338 -26.00 6.75 -0.63
C ILE A 338 -27.28 5.99 -0.32
N TYR A 339 -27.88 6.24 0.84
CA TYR A 339 -29.17 5.65 1.17
C TYR A 339 -30.31 6.52 0.64
N MET A 340 -31.11 5.96 -0.25
CA MET A 340 -32.31 6.59 -0.77
C MET A 340 -33.49 6.36 0.18
N VAL A 341 -34.28 7.40 0.43
CA VAL A 341 -35.48 7.32 1.27
C VAL A 341 -36.72 7.68 0.45
N ASN A 342 -37.61 6.72 0.25
CA ASN A 342 -38.86 6.89 -0.50
C ASN A 342 -38.61 7.50 -1.89
N GLY A 343 -37.60 6.97 -2.59
CA GLY A 343 -37.18 7.45 -3.90
C GLY A 343 -36.26 8.69 -3.87
N ASN A 344 -36.13 9.41 -2.76
CA ASN A 344 -35.42 10.69 -2.74
C ASN A 344 -33.94 10.52 -2.35
N VAL A 345 -33.06 11.23 -3.05
CA VAL A 345 -31.64 11.35 -2.77
C VAL A 345 -31.21 12.80 -2.96
N ASN A 346 -30.38 13.31 -2.05
CA ASN A 346 -29.64 14.56 -2.22
C ASN A 346 -28.15 14.24 -2.37
N LEU A 347 -27.50 14.83 -3.36
CA LEU A 347 -26.06 14.68 -3.58
C LEU A 347 -25.47 15.92 -4.25
N THR A 348 -24.19 16.14 -4.01
CA THR A 348 -23.39 17.16 -4.71
C THR A 348 -22.50 16.46 -5.72
N VAL A 349 -22.55 16.88 -6.99
CA VAL A 349 -21.79 16.27 -8.09
C VAL A 349 -21.19 17.33 -8.99
N LYS A 350 -20.27 16.92 -9.88
CA LYS A 350 -19.71 17.80 -10.90
C LYS A 350 -20.76 18.13 -11.97
N ASN A 351 -20.89 19.41 -12.30
CA ASN A 351 -21.69 19.89 -13.41
C ASN A 351 -21.13 19.33 -14.74
N ASN A 352 -22.01 19.17 -15.71
CA ASN A 352 -21.71 18.69 -17.05
C ASN A 352 -20.93 17.35 -17.06
N THR A 353 -21.14 16.51 -16.04
CA THR A 353 -20.46 15.22 -15.89
C THR A 353 -21.49 14.09 -15.88
N LYS A 354 -21.19 13.00 -16.59
CA LYS A 354 -22.03 11.79 -16.62
C LYS A 354 -21.72 10.91 -15.42
N TYR A 355 -22.77 10.42 -14.78
CA TYR A 355 -22.70 9.51 -13.65
C TYR A 355 -23.47 8.23 -13.94
N GLY A 356 -22.93 7.11 -13.48
CA GLY A 356 -23.68 5.88 -13.29
C GLY A 356 -24.37 5.89 -11.92
N VAL A 357 -25.66 5.58 -11.90
CA VAL A 357 -26.43 5.33 -10.67
C VAL A 357 -26.87 3.88 -10.69
N GLN A 358 -26.38 3.11 -9.73
CA GLN A 358 -26.54 1.66 -9.68
C GLN A 358 -27.23 1.22 -8.38
N ALA A 359 -28.19 0.31 -8.49
CA ALA A 359 -28.91 -0.26 -7.36
C ALA A 359 -28.99 -1.79 -7.51
N TRP A 360 -28.95 -2.53 -6.40
CA TRP A 360 -29.14 -3.98 -6.39
C TRP A 360 -30.62 -4.31 -6.27
N TYR A 361 -31.19 -5.03 -7.23
CA TYR A 361 -32.59 -5.41 -7.22
C TYR A 361 -32.84 -6.72 -7.99
N GLY A 362 -33.54 -7.67 -7.37
CA GLY A 362 -33.89 -8.96 -7.98
C GLY A 362 -32.66 -9.76 -8.42
N ASP A 363 -31.68 -9.86 -7.51
CA ASP A 363 -30.41 -10.58 -7.69
C ASP A 363 -29.49 -10.09 -8.82
N LYS A 364 -29.70 -8.85 -9.28
CA LYS A 364 -28.87 -8.22 -10.31
C LYS A 364 -28.65 -6.74 -10.01
N TRP A 365 -27.50 -6.25 -10.45
CA TRP A 365 -27.26 -4.81 -10.52
C TRP A 365 -28.09 -4.19 -11.64
N LYS A 366 -28.73 -3.06 -11.33
CA LYS A 366 -29.43 -2.21 -12.29
C LYS A 366 -28.74 -0.86 -12.32
N THR A 367 -28.33 -0.41 -13.50
CA THR A 367 -27.59 0.83 -13.70
C THR A 367 -28.34 1.76 -14.64
N THR A 368 -28.39 3.05 -14.31
CA THR A 368 -28.80 4.12 -15.22
C THR A 368 -27.67 5.14 -15.33
N GLU A 369 -27.55 5.78 -16.49
CA GLU A 369 -26.62 6.89 -16.69
C GLU A 369 -27.37 8.22 -16.65
N ILE A 370 -26.82 9.21 -15.96
CA ILE A 370 -27.42 10.54 -15.82
C ILE A 370 -26.33 11.60 -16.05
N LEU A 371 -26.62 12.57 -16.92
CA LEU A 371 -25.83 13.78 -17.05
C LEU A 371 -26.38 14.83 -16.09
N PHE A 372 -25.58 15.25 -15.10
CA PHE A 372 -26.00 16.31 -14.18
C PHE A 372 -25.55 17.67 -14.71
N THR A 373 -26.51 18.58 -14.93
CA THR A 373 -26.24 19.96 -15.35
C THR A 373 -26.93 20.97 -14.44
N LYS A 374 -26.31 22.15 -14.25
CA LYS A 374 -26.87 23.30 -13.51
C LYS A 374 -28.17 23.86 -14.12
N SER A 375 -28.47 23.54 -15.38
CA SER A 375 -29.65 24.03 -16.10
C SER A 375 -30.88 23.10 -16.00
N ASN A 376 -30.73 21.85 -15.54
CA ASN A 376 -31.78 20.82 -15.60
C ASN A 376 -32.55 20.60 -14.27
N PHE A 377 -32.69 21.62 -13.41
CA PHE A 377 -33.25 21.43 -12.07
C PHE A 377 -34.77 21.19 -11.97
N ALA A 378 -35.45 20.95 -13.10
CA ALA A 378 -36.73 20.26 -13.11
C ALA A 378 -36.55 18.95 -13.86
N PHE A 379 -36.53 17.81 -13.16
CA PHE A 379 -36.49 16.50 -13.81
C PHE A 379 -37.93 15.96 -14.05
N PRO A 380 -38.32 15.71 -15.31
CA PRO A 380 -39.45 14.87 -15.68
C PRO A 380 -38.97 13.46 -16.11
N GLY A 381 -37.97 12.87 -15.44
CA GLY A 381 -37.31 11.63 -15.87
C GLY A 381 -37.76 10.40 -15.08
N THR A 382 -38.19 9.34 -15.78
CA THR A 382 -38.50 8.01 -15.21
C THR A 382 -37.45 7.01 -15.72
N ILE A 383 -36.83 6.21 -14.85
CA ILE A 383 -35.89 5.15 -15.26
C ILE A 383 -36.70 4.00 -15.85
N LYS A 384 -36.49 3.68 -17.13
CA LYS A 384 -37.09 2.50 -17.80
C LYS A 384 -36.00 1.49 -18.12
N GLY A 385 -36.09 0.28 -17.57
CA GLY A 385 -35.32 -0.88 -18.00
C GLY A 385 -36.25 -1.90 -18.68
N ILE A 386 -35.79 -2.56 -19.73
CA ILE A 386 -36.53 -3.68 -20.37
C ILE A 386 -36.16 -4.96 -19.60
N ALA A 387 -37.17 -5.83 -19.37
CA ALA A 387 -37.02 -7.10 -18.68
C ALA A 387 -36.29 -8.13 -19.53
#